data_AF-A0A2T2VZA5-F1
#
_entry.id   AF-A0A2T2VZA5-F1
#
_cell.length_a   1.000
_cell.length_b   1.000
_cell.length_c   1.000
_cell.angle_alpha   90.00
_cell.angle_beta   90.00
_cell.angle_gamma   90.00
#
_symmetry.space_group_name_H-M   'P 1'
#
loop_
_entity.id
_entity.type
_entity.pdbx_description
1 polymer ?
#
loop_
_entity_poly.entity_id
_entity_poly.type
_entity_poly.pdbx_seq_one_letter_code
_entity_poly.pdbx_strand_id
1 'polypeptide(L)' 'LEAVLNGLTDRSLATIDDLKTLVNDVTKAQGVKKGLVMKSMRAALMGALQGPDLMESWLILRQRGFDVPRLKEALALS' A
#
# COMPACT_ATOMS: atom_id res chain seq x y z
N LEU A 1 8.18 -1.67 -0.52
CA LEU A 1 7.12 -1.12 0.37
C LEU A 1 7.49 0.26 0.89
N GLU A 2 8.77 0.52 1.14
CA GLU A 2 9.28 1.83 1.58
C GLU A 2 8.82 3.01 0.71
N ALA A 3 8.94 2.92 -0.62
CA ALA A 3 8.45 3.97 -1.52
C ALA A 3 6.94 4.24 -1.41
N VAL A 4 6.13 3.21 -1.10
CA VAL A 4 4.68 3.38 -0.86
C VAL A 4 4.47 4.07 0.48
N LEU A 5 5.19 3.63 1.53
CA LEU A 5 5.12 4.24 2.86
C LEU A 5 5.46 5.73 2.81
N ASN A 6 6.55 6.11 2.14
CA ASN A 6 6.94 7.51 1.99
C ASN A 6 5.86 8.31 1.24
N GLY A 7 5.33 7.77 0.14
CA GLY A 7 4.23 8.42 -0.58
C GLY A 7 2.93 8.55 0.23
N LEU A 8 2.69 7.67 1.20
CA LEU A 8 1.56 7.78 2.14
C LEU A 8 1.78 8.83 3.24
N THR A 9 3.03 9.06 3.66
CA THR A 9 3.35 10.05 4.71
C THR A 9 3.46 11.46 4.14
N ASP A 10 3.89 11.58 2.89
CA ASP A 10 4.13 12.88 2.25
C ASP A 10 2.85 13.48 1.64
N ARG A 11 1.80 12.67 1.48
CA ARG A 11 0.55 13.05 0.81
C ARG A 11 -0.65 12.66 1.66
N SER A 12 -1.65 13.56 1.73
CA SER A 12 -2.96 13.23 2.27
C SER A 12 -3.76 12.48 1.20
N LEU A 13 -3.78 11.15 1.28
CA LEU A 13 -4.51 10.27 0.34
C LEU A 13 -5.77 9.75 1.03
N ALA A 14 -6.94 10.19 0.55
CA ALA A 14 -8.22 9.96 1.21
C ALA A 14 -9.23 9.19 0.34
N THR A 15 -8.92 8.94 -0.94
CA THR A 15 -9.79 8.24 -1.88
C THR A 15 -9.10 7.01 -2.49
N ILE A 16 -9.90 6.14 -3.10
CA ILE A 16 -9.38 4.98 -3.85
C ILE A 16 -8.47 5.44 -4.99
N ASP A 17 -8.84 6.51 -5.70
CA ASP A 17 -8.09 6.97 -6.86
C ASP A 17 -6.75 7.60 -6.46
N ASP A 18 -6.68 8.24 -5.29
CA ASP A 18 -5.42 8.67 -4.68
C ASP A 18 -4.48 7.48 -4.44
N LEU A 19 -5.00 6.41 -3.83
CA LEU A 19 -4.21 5.20 -3.54
C LEU A 19 -3.79 4.47 -4.83
N LYS A 20 -4.65 4.41 -5.85
CA LYS A 20 -4.30 3.86 -7.17
C LYS A 20 -3.21 4.68 -7.84
N THR A 21 -3.29 6.02 -7.75
CA THR A 21 -2.30 6.95 -8.28
C THR A 21 -0.96 6.72 -7.61
N LEU A 22 -0.92 6.62 -6.27
CA LEU A 22 0.29 6.29 -5.53
C LEU A 22 0.93 4.98 -6.01
N VAL A 23 0.16 3.90 -6.17
CA VAL A 23 0.69 2.62 -6.67
C VAL A 23 1.27 2.79 -8.07
N ASN A 24 0.58 3.49 -8.96
CA ASN A 24 1.06 3.73 -10.31
C ASN A 24 2.38 4.54 -10.29
N ASP A 25 2.46 5.61 -9.50
CA ASP A 25 3.67 6.41 -9.37
C ASP A 25 4.86 5.58 -8.87
N VAL A 26 4.65 4.78 -7.81
CA VAL A 26 5.70 3.91 -7.26
C VAL A 26 6.14 2.86 -8.27
N THR A 27 5.20 2.24 -8.99
CA THR A 27 5.55 1.21 -10.00
C THR A 27 6.39 1.80 -11.13
N LYS A 28 6.06 3.01 -11.60
CA LYS A 28 6.83 3.73 -12.62
C LYS A 28 8.21 4.12 -12.10
N ALA A 29 8.28 4.74 -10.93
CA ALA A 29 9.53 5.21 -10.34
C ALA A 29 10.53 4.08 -10.05
N GLN A 30 10.03 2.92 -9.64
CA GLN A 30 10.85 1.75 -9.29
C GLN A 30 11.07 0.79 -10.47
N GLY A 31 10.42 1.01 -11.62
CA GLY A 31 10.51 0.11 -12.78
C GLY A 31 9.96 -1.30 -12.53
N VAL A 32 9.04 -1.45 -11.56
CA VAL A 32 8.49 -2.75 -11.16
C VAL A 32 7.06 -2.96 -11.66
N LYS A 33 6.67 -4.22 -11.85
CA LYS A 33 5.31 -4.57 -12.26
C LYS A 33 4.30 -4.23 -11.16
N LYS A 34 3.16 -3.66 -11.55
CA LYS A 34 2.04 -3.35 -10.64
C LYS A 34 1.57 -4.55 -9.80
N GLY A 35 1.47 -5.73 -10.42
CA GLY A 35 1.07 -6.95 -9.71
C GLY A 35 2.02 -7.34 -8.58
N LEU A 36 3.32 -7.04 -8.70
CA LEU A 36 4.30 -7.29 -7.63
C LEU A 36 4.03 -6.38 -6.44
N VAL A 37 3.86 -5.06 -6.69
CA VAL A 37 3.55 -4.08 -5.64
C VAL A 37 2.23 -4.44 -4.95
N MET A 38 1.19 -4.76 -5.70
CA MET A 38 -0.12 -5.13 -5.13
C MET A 38 -0.04 -6.40 -4.27
N LYS A 39 0.72 -7.41 -4.70
CA LYS A 39 0.93 -8.64 -3.92
C LYS A 39 1.66 -8.35 -2.60
N SER A 40 2.72 -7.56 -2.63
CA SER A 40 3.45 -7.13 -1.43
C SER A 40 2.58 -6.30 -0.49
N MET A 41 1.80 -5.35 -1.03
CA MET A 41 0.85 -4.55 -0.24
C MET A 41 -0.21 -5.43 0.44
N ARG A 42 -0.73 -6.44 -0.25
CA ARG A 42 -1.70 -7.37 0.33
C ARG A 42 -1.11 -8.15 1.50
N ALA A 43 0.10 -8.69 1.33
CA ALA A 43 0.80 -9.39 2.40
C ALA A 43 1.05 -8.46 3.61
N ALA A 44 1.53 -7.25 3.37
CA ALA A 44 1.85 -6.29 4.42
C ALA A 44 0.62 -5.76 5.18
N LEU A 45 -0.47 -5.46 4.47
CA LEU A 45 -1.66 -4.89 5.08
C LEU A 45 -2.60 -5.93 5.70
N MET A 46 -2.61 -7.16 5.18
CA MET A 46 -3.64 -8.16 5.53
C MET A 46 -3.05 -9.47 6.06
N GLY A 47 -1.74 -9.68 5.98
CA GLY A 47 -1.10 -10.94 6.39
C GLY A 47 -1.45 -12.14 5.52
N ALA A 48 -2.09 -11.93 4.36
CA ALA A 48 -2.54 -12.99 3.46
C ALA A 48 -2.36 -12.59 1.99
N LEU A 49 -2.23 -13.59 1.10
CA LEU A 49 -2.15 -13.36 -0.35
C LEU A 49 -3.50 -13.37 -1.06
N GLN A 50 -4.55 -13.82 -0.38
CA GLN A 50 -5.93 -13.91 -0.88
C GLN A 50 -6.86 -13.16 0.06
N GLY A 51 -8.03 -12.75 -0.43
CA GLY A 51 -9.03 -12.04 0.37
C GLY A 51 -9.83 -11.02 -0.44
N PRO A 52 -10.53 -10.08 0.25
CA PRO A 52 -11.33 -9.04 -0.39
C PRO A 52 -10.47 -8.10 -1.26
N ASP A 53 -11.12 -7.18 -1.99
CA ASP A 53 -10.42 -6.21 -2.83
C ASP A 53 -9.37 -5.42 -2.03
N LEU A 54 -8.16 -5.31 -2.60
CA LEU A 54 -7.03 -4.68 -1.91
C LEU A 54 -7.23 -3.17 -1.75
N MET A 55 -7.77 -2.49 -2.76
CA MET A 55 -7.89 -1.03 -2.74
C MET A 55 -8.97 -0.59 -1.76
N GLU A 56 -10.12 -1.29 -1.76
CA GLU A 56 -11.19 -1.07 -0.78
C GLU A 56 -10.71 -1.35 0.65
N SER A 57 -10.06 -2.50 0.86
CA SER A 57 -9.52 -2.87 2.17
C SER A 57 -8.48 -1.86 2.66
N TRP A 58 -7.61 -1.40 1.76
CA TRP A 58 -6.60 -0.40 2.08
C TRP A 58 -7.22 0.95 2.43
N LEU A 59 -8.24 1.42 1.69
CA LEU A 59 -8.92 2.66 2.03
C LEU A 59 -9.52 2.61 3.45
N ILE A 60 -10.16 1.50 3.82
CA ILE A 60 -10.70 1.30 5.18
C ILE A 60 -9.57 1.37 6.22
N LEU A 61 -8.43 0.71 5.97
CA LEU A 61 -7.29 0.76 6.88
C LEU A 61 -6.70 2.17 6.99
N ARG A 62 -6.62 2.90 5.88
CA ARG A 62 -6.14 4.28 5.84
C ARG A 62 -7.04 5.21 6.64
N GLN A 63 -8.35 5.11 6.47
CA GLN A 63 -9.33 5.89 7.25
C GLN A 63 -9.23 5.63 8.76
N ARG A 64 -8.81 4.42 9.15
CA ARG A 64 -8.57 4.04 10.55
C ARG A 64 -7.13 4.31 11.03
N GLY A 65 -6.24 4.79 10.16
CA GLY A 65 -4.83 5.02 10.49
C GLY A 65 -4.01 3.74 10.71
N PHE A 66 -4.45 2.58 10.20
CA PHE A 66 -3.80 1.29 10.41
C PHE A 66 -2.84 0.87 9.30
N ASP A 67 -2.88 1.50 8.13
CA ASP A 67 -2.03 1.12 7.00
C ASP A 67 -0.55 1.46 7.24
N VAL A 68 -0.26 2.67 7.72
CA VAL A 68 1.11 3.13 8.05
C VAL A 68 1.81 2.22 9.07
N PRO A 69 1.26 1.91 10.26
CA PRO A 69 1.94 1.04 11.22
C PRO A 69 2.15 -0.38 10.67
N ARG A 70 1.16 -0.95 9.97
CA ARG A 70 1.31 -2.29 9.35
C ARG A 70 2.41 -2.33 8.29
N LEU A 71 2.54 -1.29 7.47
CA LEU A 71 3.61 -1.19 6.47
C LEU A 71 4.99 -1.07 7.13
N LYS A 72 5.10 -0.33 8.24
CA LYS A 72 6.35 -0.24 9.02
C LYS A 72 6.74 -1.59 9.62
N GLU A 73 5.79 -2.31 10.20
CA GLU A 73 6.01 -3.66 10.73
C GLU A 73 6.47 -4.62 9.64
N ALA A 74 5.82 -4.61 8.47
CA ALA A 74 6.20 -5.46 7.35
C ALA A 74 7.62 -5.17 6.83
N LEU A 75 8.03 -3.90 6.82
CA LEU A 75 9.39 -3.49 6.44
C LEU A 75 10.45 -3.87 7.48
N ALA A 76 10.08 -3.99 8.76
CA ALA A 76 11.01 -4.44 9.80
C ALA A 76 11.29 -5.95 9.75
N LEU A 77 10.49 -6.72 9.01
CA LEU A 77 10.63 -8.17 8.83
C LEU A 77 11.40 -8.57 7.56
N SER A 78 11.73 -7.61 6.69
CA SER A 78 12.39 -7.82 5.39
C SER A 78 13.85 -7.36 5.40
#